data_AF-A0A0G0HJ97-F1
#
_entry.id   AF-A0A0G0HJ97-F1
#
_cell.length_a   1.000
_cell.length_b   1.000
_cell.length_c   1.000
_cell.angle_alpha   90.00
_cell.angle_beta   90.00
_cell.angle_gamma   90.00
#
_symmetry.space_group_name_H-M   'P 1'
#
loop_
_entity.id
_entity.type
_entity.pdbx_description
1 polymer ?
#
loop_
_entity_poly.entity_id
_entity_poly.type
_entity_poly.pdbx_seq_one_letter_code
_entity_poly.pdbx_strand_id
1 'polypeptide(L)'
;MIKKIIFILFLLGLLAYFSASLIVKAAECDDKAGQEKVACLENKVNDLKGQTKTLSSQISIMDSQINLTQARIEANKGQILDLTLDIDTATKKINTLSDSLNRITGILLNRIVATYEAGNVQPLEILLSAHNASNLLTRLNYLRIAQAHDKRLIYDVQQAKNDYTNQKDIYEAKKKKIESLKLQLEAYSKSLEQQKIAKQQLLIATQADEATYQQLLAQARAERAVVFGGGIDSYLRDVNQGDTIGFIASRSVSPGCSLGAHLHFEVQKDGSIQNPNNYLKSANFSYDYGSDSYSYYGTINPSGDFTWPLNEPIIITQGYGSHGFAQNFYSGGVHTGIDMDSSSPTVKAVKSGKLYGGSYNCSNGKLYYSKVIHDDGLTTWYLHTVTN
;
A
#
# COMPACT_ATOMS: atom_id res chain seq x y z
N MET A 1 42.51 -43.01 33.21
CA MET A 1 41.86 -43.26 31.89
C MET A 1 40.34 -43.12 31.90
N ILE A 2 39.65 -43.27 33.03
CA ILE A 2 38.17 -43.17 33.10
C ILE A 2 37.63 -41.72 32.97
N LYS A 3 38.42 -40.70 33.34
CA LYS A 3 38.01 -39.28 33.20
C LYS A 3 38.10 -38.70 31.77
N LYS A 4 38.79 -39.37 30.84
CA LYS A 4 38.88 -38.94 29.42
C LYS A 4 37.76 -39.53 28.55
N ILE A 5 37.10 -40.60 28.99
CA ILE A 5 36.02 -41.27 28.25
C ILE A 5 34.67 -40.57 28.49
N ILE A 6 34.45 -40.00 29.68
CA ILE A 6 33.23 -39.25 30.02
C ILE A 6 33.14 -37.92 29.24
N PHE A 7 34.28 -37.30 28.93
CA PHE A 7 34.31 -36.05 28.15
C PHE A 7 34.04 -36.27 26.65
N ILE A 8 34.33 -37.46 26.12
CA ILE A 8 34.06 -37.82 24.72
C ILE A 8 32.59 -38.24 24.51
N LEU A 9 31.95 -38.85 25.52
CA LEU A 9 30.51 -39.14 25.50
C LEU A 9 29.64 -37.89 25.70
N PHE A 10 30.16 -36.84 26.35
CA PHE A 10 29.47 -35.54 26.46
C PHE A 10 29.64 -34.67 25.20
N LEU A 11 30.68 -34.89 24.38
CA LEU A 11 30.89 -34.18 23.12
C LEU A 11 30.13 -34.80 21.93
N LEU A 12 29.79 -36.10 22.01
CA LEU A 12 28.95 -36.80 21.01
C LEU A 12 27.44 -36.69 21.27
N GLY A 13 27.03 -36.27 22.48
CA GLY A 13 25.63 -35.99 22.82
C GLY A 13 25.15 -34.57 22.43
N LEU A 14 26.07 -33.65 22.09
CA LEU A 14 25.74 -32.28 21.70
C LEU A 14 25.62 -32.08 20.17
N LEU A 15 25.90 -33.11 19.37
CA LEU A 15 25.87 -33.08 17.90
C LEU A 15 24.60 -33.73 17.29
N ALA A 16 23.64 -34.15 18.13
CA ALA A 16 22.38 -34.77 17.69
C ALA A 16 21.11 -33.91 17.96
N TYR A 17 21.27 -32.66 18.40
CA TYR A 17 20.17 -31.75 18.71
C TYR A 17 20.35 -30.40 18.01
N PHE A 18 20.27 -30.34 16.68
CA PHE A 18 19.61 -29.25 15.93
C PHE A 18 19.67 -29.48 14.42
N SER A 19 19.01 -30.53 13.94
CA SER A 19 18.51 -30.57 12.57
C SER A 19 17.08 -31.07 12.58
N ALA A 20 16.27 -30.50 13.47
CA ALA A 20 14.87 -30.34 13.13
C ALA A 20 14.83 -29.23 12.08
N SER A 21 14.97 -29.62 10.81
CA SER A 21 14.40 -28.85 9.73
C SER A 21 12.96 -28.63 10.12
N LEU A 22 12.63 -27.44 10.63
CA LEU A 22 11.25 -27.00 10.74
C LEU A 22 10.75 -26.97 9.31
N ILE A 23 10.17 -28.09 8.86
CA ILE A 23 9.16 -28.07 7.83
C ILE A 23 8.04 -27.27 8.48
N VAL A 24 8.11 -25.94 8.37
CA VAL A 24 6.98 -25.07 8.61
C VAL A 24 5.97 -25.48 7.56
N LYS A 25 5.04 -26.36 7.94
CA LYS A 25 3.81 -26.52 7.18
C LYS A 25 3.22 -25.11 7.13
N ALA A 26 3.16 -24.53 5.94
CA ALA A 26 2.38 -23.33 5.71
C ALA A 26 1.00 -23.59 6.31
N ALA A 27 0.57 -22.77 7.27
CA ALA A 27 -0.79 -22.89 7.78
C ALA A 27 -1.75 -22.76 6.59
N GLU A 28 -2.52 -23.81 6.30
CA GLU A 28 -3.64 -23.69 5.38
C GLU A 28 -4.62 -22.71 6.03
N CYS A 29 -4.90 -21.61 5.33
CA CYS A 29 -5.80 -20.54 5.81
C CYS A 29 -7.22 -20.71 5.23
N ASP A 30 -7.50 -21.85 4.59
CA ASP A 30 -8.72 -22.08 3.82
C ASP A 30 -9.94 -22.38 4.69
N ASP A 31 -9.72 -22.89 5.91
CA ASP A 31 -10.74 -23.18 6.92
C ASP A 31 -11.21 -21.95 7.70
N LYS A 32 -10.51 -20.82 7.60
CA LYS A 32 -10.80 -19.57 8.33
C LYS A 32 -11.73 -18.64 7.54
N ALA A 33 -12.45 -17.78 8.25
CA ALA A 33 -13.33 -16.77 7.67
C ALA A 33 -13.12 -15.38 8.30
N GLY A 34 -13.55 -14.33 7.60
CA GLY A 34 -13.53 -12.95 8.09
C GLY A 34 -12.14 -12.48 8.53
N GLN A 35 -12.08 -11.87 9.71
CA GLN A 35 -10.84 -11.28 10.26
C GLN A 35 -9.77 -12.32 10.60
N GLU A 36 -10.16 -13.55 10.96
CA GLU A 36 -9.21 -14.63 11.26
C GLU A 36 -8.46 -15.09 10.00
N LYS A 37 -9.14 -15.09 8.85
CA LYS A 37 -8.52 -15.39 7.55
C LYS A 37 -7.51 -14.31 7.17
N VAL A 38 -7.84 -13.04 7.40
CA VAL A 38 -6.94 -11.90 7.18
C VAL A 38 -5.66 -12.05 8.01
N ALA A 39 -5.77 -12.28 9.32
CA ALA A 39 -4.61 -12.47 10.20
C ALA A 39 -3.74 -13.68 9.80
N CYS A 40 -4.37 -14.78 9.39
CA CYS A 40 -3.65 -15.96 8.90
C CYS A 40 -2.84 -15.66 7.63
N LEU A 41 -3.47 -15.00 6.66
CA LEU A 41 -2.82 -14.67 5.39
C LEU A 41 -1.73 -13.60 5.56
N GLU A 42 -1.87 -12.67 6.50
CA GLU A 42 -0.81 -11.72 6.87
C GLU A 42 0.44 -12.45 7.37
N ASN A 43 0.29 -13.42 8.27
CA ASN A 43 1.40 -14.24 8.74
C ASN A 43 2.02 -15.05 7.59
N LYS A 44 1.20 -15.67 6.75
CA LYS A 44 1.67 -16.42 5.57
C LYS A 44 2.51 -15.54 4.63
N VAL A 45 2.07 -14.32 4.34
CA VAL A 45 2.84 -13.37 3.51
C VAL A 45 4.18 -13.04 4.18
N ASN A 46 4.22 -12.88 5.50
CA ASN A 46 5.47 -12.60 6.21
C ASN A 46 6.44 -13.79 6.19
N ASP A 47 5.94 -15.01 6.36
CA ASP A 47 6.75 -16.24 6.30
C ASP A 47 7.36 -16.45 4.91
N LEU A 48 6.57 -16.20 3.85
CA LEU A 48 7.02 -16.35 2.46
C LEU A 48 8.11 -15.33 2.07
N LYS A 49 8.09 -14.12 2.65
CA LYS A 49 9.09 -13.07 2.36
C LYS A 49 10.52 -13.47 2.76
N GLY A 50 10.68 -14.42 3.69
CA GLY A 50 11.98 -14.91 4.14
C GLY A 50 12.62 -15.98 3.23
N GLN A 51 11.92 -16.43 2.18
CA GLN A 51 12.38 -17.53 1.33
C GLN A 51 13.36 -17.08 0.24
N THR A 52 14.11 -18.04 -0.31
CA THR A 52 15.00 -17.83 -1.46
C THR A 52 14.24 -17.25 -2.65
N LYS A 53 14.75 -16.18 -3.26
CA LYS A 53 14.17 -15.54 -4.46
C LYS A 53 14.21 -16.47 -5.68
N THR A 54 13.14 -17.23 -5.86
CA THR A 54 12.79 -17.99 -7.07
C THR A 54 11.50 -17.43 -7.67
N LEU A 55 11.23 -17.70 -8.95
CA LEU A 55 9.98 -17.31 -9.59
C LEU A 55 8.78 -17.92 -8.84
N SER A 56 8.89 -19.18 -8.44
CA SER A 56 7.86 -19.88 -7.66
C SER A 56 7.59 -19.20 -6.31
N SER A 57 8.64 -18.82 -5.58
CA SER A 57 8.51 -18.10 -4.31
C SER A 57 7.83 -16.73 -4.49
N GLN A 58 8.20 -16.00 -5.55
CA GLN A 58 7.63 -14.67 -5.83
C GLN A 58 6.15 -14.76 -6.23
N ILE A 59 5.79 -15.75 -7.04
CA ILE A 59 4.39 -16.06 -7.38
C ILE A 59 3.61 -16.42 -6.10
N SER A 60 4.17 -17.24 -5.22
CA SER A 60 3.52 -17.62 -3.95
C SER A 60 3.26 -16.42 -3.03
N ILE A 61 4.20 -15.47 -2.97
CA ILE A 61 4.04 -14.20 -2.24
C ILE A 61 2.90 -13.38 -2.86
N MET A 62 2.91 -13.20 -4.18
CA MET A 62 1.87 -12.43 -4.89
C MET A 62 0.48 -13.08 -4.74
N ASP A 63 0.38 -14.40 -4.83
CA ASP A 63 -0.87 -15.13 -4.62
C ASP A 63 -1.38 -14.98 -3.19
N SER A 64 -0.49 -15.06 -2.20
CA SER A 64 -0.86 -14.86 -0.80
C SER A 64 -1.31 -13.42 -0.53
N GLN A 65 -0.70 -12.43 -1.19
CA GLN A 65 -1.14 -11.03 -1.13
C GLN A 65 -2.49 -10.80 -1.81
N ILE A 66 -2.72 -11.41 -2.98
CA ILE A 66 -4.01 -11.37 -3.68
C ILE A 66 -5.10 -11.97 -2.79
N ASN A 67 -4.86 -13.15 -2.23
CA ASN A 67 -5.79 -13.82 -1.32
C ASN A 67 -6.05 -12.98 -0.05
N LEU A 68 -5.02 -12.33 0.49
CA LEU A 68 -5.16 -11.43 1.64
C LEU A 68 -6.06 -10.23 1.31
N THR A 69 -5.83 -9.57 0.17
CA THR A 69 -6.65 -8.45 -0.29
C THR A 69 -8.09 -8.89 -0.53
N GLN A 70 -8.31 -10.05 -1.14
CA GLN A 70 -9.64 -10.63 -1.31
C GLN A 70 -10.33 -10.93 0.03
N ALA A 71 -9.61 -11.51 0.99
CA ALA A 71 -10.16 -11.76 2.32
C ALA A 71 -10.55 -10.47 3.05
N ARG A 72 -9.76 -9.39 2.90
CA ARG A 72 -10.09 -8.06 3.44
C ARG A 72 -11.33 -7.46 2.77
N ILE A 73 -11.48 -7.63 1.45
CA ILE A 73 -12.68 -7.20 0.71
C ILE A 73 -13.92 -7.91 1.26
N GLU A 74 -13.87 -9.24 1.41
CA GLU A 74 -15.01 -10.00 1.92
C GLU A 74 -15.31 -9.67 3.39
N ALA A 75 -14.29 -9.49 4.23
CA ALA A 75 -14.47 -9.04 5.61
C ALA A 75 -15.13 -7.65 5.69
N ASN A 76 -14.72 -6.70 4.85
CA ASN A 76 -15.32 -5.36 4.81
C ASN A 76 -16.78 -5.41 4.32
N LYS A 77 -17.09 -6.23 3.32
CA LYS A 77 -18.47 -6.45 2.85
C LYS A 77 -19.36 -7.00 3.97
N GLY A 78 -18.87 -8.02 4.70
CA GLY A 78 -19.56 -8.57 5.86
C GLY A 78 -19.83 -7.51 6.94
N GLN A 79 -18.81 -6.73 7.30
CA GLN A 79 -18.98 -5.64 8.28
C GLN A 79 -19.97 -4.56 7.82
N ILE A 80 -19.99 -4.22 6.52
CA ILE A 80 -20.97 -3.28 5.97
C ILE A 80 -22.39 -3.86 6.07
N LEU A 81 -22.57 -5.15 5.76
CA LEU A 81 -23.86 -5.83 5.88
C LEU A 81 -24.36 -5.80 7.33
N ASP A 82 -23.52 -6.20 8.28
CA ASP A 82 -23.86 -6.21 9.71
C ASP A 82 -24.21 -4.80 10.21
N LEU A 83 -23.39 -3.80 9.88
CA LEU A 83 -23.66 -2.40 10.24
C LEU A 83 -24.95 -1.88 9.60
N THR A 84 -25.31 -2.35 8.41
CA THR A 84 -26.55 -1.95 7.73
C THR A 84 -27.78 -2.50 8.46
N LEU A 85 -27.74 -3.77 8.89
CA LEU A 85 -28.80 -4.38 9.70
C LEU A 85 -28.95 -3.69 11.06
N ASP A 86 -27.82 -3.34 11.67
CA ASP A 86 -27.76 -2.57 12.91
C ASP A 86 -28.35 -1.17 12.76
N ILE A 87 -28.11 -0.51 11.63
CA ILE A 87 -28.67 0.80 11.30
C ILE A 87 -30.19 0.73 11.10
N ASP A 88 -30.70 -0.31 10.42
CA ASP A 88 -32.15 -0.52 10.29
C ASP A 88 -32.81 -0.69 11.67
N THR A 89 -32.19 -1.50 12.53
CA THR A 89 -32.64 -1.69 13.92
C THR A 89 -32.60 -0.38 14.73
N ALA A 90 -31.52 0.39 14.62
CA ALA A 90 -31.40 1.68 15.27
C ALA A 90 -32.45 2.69 14.75
N THR A 91 -32.71 2.69 13.45
CA THR A 91 -33.72 3.55 12.81
C THR A 91 -35.11 3.29 13.38
N LYS A 92 -35.52 2.01 13.49
CA LYS A 92 -36.80 1.62 14.09
C LYS A 92 -36.92 2.10 15.54
N LYS A 93 -35.86 1.92 16.35
CA LYS A 93 -35.81 2.39 17.74
C LYS A 93 -35.90 3.91 17.85
N ILE A 94 -35.16 4.64 17.02
CA ILE A 94 -35.18 6.11 16.96
C ILE A 94 -36.60 6.61 16.63
N ASN A 95 -37.30 5.98 15.68
CA ASN A 95 -38.67 6.33 15.34
C ASN A 95 -39.62 6.13 16.54
N THR A 96 -39.55 4.96 17.20
CA THR A 96 -40.36 4.71 18.40
C THR A 96 -40.06 5.69 19.55
N LEU A 97 -38.78 6.00 19.79
CA LEU A 97 -38.38 6.97 20.81
C LEU A 97 -38.84 8.39 20.46
N SER A 98 -38.76 8.78 19.17
CA SER A 98 -39.27 10.05 18.67
C SER A 98 -40.77 10.19 18.90
N ASP A 99 -41.56 9.16 18.57
CA ASP A 99 -43.01 9.16 18.78
C ASP A 99 -43.37 9.25 20.26
N SER A 100 -42.68 8.50 21.12
CA SER A 100 -42.87 8.54 22.57
C SER A 100 -42.53 9.93 23.13
N LEU A 101 -41.40 10.50 22.73
CA LEU A 101 -40.96 11.83 23.14
C LEU A 101 -41.97 12.90 22.72
N ASN A 102 -42.45 12.85 21.47
CA ASN A 102 -43.48 13.77 20.97
C ASN A 102 -44.77 13.66 21.78
N ARG A 103 -45.24 12.44 22.07
CA ARG A 103 -46.45 12.20 22.86
C ARG A 103 -46.33 12.72 24.29
N ILE A 104 -45.26 12.36 25.00
CA ILE A 104 -45.07 12.76 26.41
C ILE A 104 -44.84 14.28 26.50
N THR A 105 -44.11 14.86 25.55
CA THR A 105 -43.95 16.33 25.44
C THR A 105 -45.29 17.01 25.23
N GLY A 106 -46.16 16.49 24.35
CA GLY A 106 -47.51 17.03 24.13
C GLY A 106 -48.38 17.00 25.39
N ILE A 107 -48.34 15.89 26.15
CA ILE A 107 -49.04 15.78 27.45
C ILE A 107 -48.49 16.83 28.44
N LEU A 108 -47.17 16.98 28.51
CA LEU A 108 -46.54 17.96 29.39
C LEU A 108 -46.92 19.39 29.04
N LEU A 109 -46.92 19.74 27.75
CA LEU A 109 -47.35 21.07 27.28
C LEU A 109 -48.81 21.34 27.65
N ASN A 110 -49.71 20.40 27.42
CA ASN A 110 -51.12 20.54 27.81
C ASN A 110 -51.27 20.71 29.33
N ARG A 111 -50.49 19.98 30.14
CA ARG A 111 -50.49 20.15 31.61
C ARG A 111 -49.97 21.52 32.03
N ILE A 112 -48.92 22.03 31.38
CA ILE A 112 -48.38 23.38 31.64
C ILE A 112 -49.43 24.45 31.33
N VAL A 113 -50.10 24.36 30.17
CA VAL A 113 -51.16 25.29 29.78
C VAL A 113 -52.32 25.25 30.77
N ALA A 114 -52.83 24.05 31.09
CA ALA A 114 -53.93 23.90 32.05
C ALA A 114 -53.57 24.44 33.45
N THR A 115 -52.32 24.24 33.89
CA THR A 115 -51.84 24.79 35.16
C THR A 115 -51.74 26.32 35.12
N TYR A 116 -51.32 26.89 33.98
CA TYR A 116 -51.27 28.34 33.79
C TYR A 116 -52.66 28.97 33.75
N GLU A 117 -53.60 28.38 33.00
CA GLU A 117 -55.00 28.83 32.92
C GLU A 117 -55.73 28.74 34.26
N ALA A 118 -55.42 27.72 35.07
CA ALA A 118 -55.94 27.59 36.43
C ALA A 118 -55.40 28.68 37.38
N GLY A 119 -54.31 29.36 37.02
CA GLY A 119 -53.68 30.42 37.80
C GLY A 119 -52.92 29.92 39.03
N ASN A 120 -52.22 30.85 39.71
CA ASN A 120 -51.60 30.58 41.00
C ASN A 120 -52.69 30.47 42.08
N VAL A 121 -53.24 29.27 42.27
CA VAL A 121 -54.19 29.03 43.36
C VAL A 121 -53.43 29.06 44.69
N GLN A 122 -53.61 30.10 45.50
CA GLN A 122 -52.90 30.18 46.76
C GLN A 122 -53.45 29.15 47.76
N PRO A 123 -52.61 28.54 48.62
CA PRO A 123 -53.07 27.60 49.64
C PRO A 123 -54.19 28.16 50.52
N LEU A 124 -54.19 29.48 50.75
CA LEU A 124 -55.23 30.19 51.50
C LEU A 124 -56.57 30.27 50.73
N GLU A 125 -56.56 30.39 49.40
CA GLU A 125 -57.78 30.38 48.58
C GLU A 125 -58.40 28.99 48.50
N ILE A 126 -57.57 27.94 48.48
CA ILE A 126 -58.03 26.54 48.58
C ILE A 126 -58.68 26.28 49.95
N LEU A 127 -58.10 26.85 51.01
CA LEU A 127 -58.64 26.80 52.37
C LEU A 127 -60.00 27.53 52.48
N LEU A 128 -60.10 28.75 51.92
CA LEU A 128 -61.29 29.59 51.99
C LEU A 128 -62.43 29.14 51.06
N SER A 129 -62.14 28.34 50.03
CA SER A 129 -63.15 27.80 49.08
C SER A 129 -63.68 26.40 49.45
N ALA A 130 -63.19 25.80 50.53
CA ALA A 130 -63.60 24.45 50.94
C ALA A 130 -64.90 24.48 51.78
N HIS A 131 -65.82 23.56 51.48
CA HIS A 131 -67.15 23.52 52.12
C HIS A 131 -67.14 22.81 53.49
N ASN A 132 -66.11 22.01 53.77
CA ASN A 132 -65.86 21.33 55.05
C ASN A 132 -64.42 20.76 55.10
N ALA A 133 -63.99 20.29 56.27
CA ALA A 133 -62.65 19.74 56.49
C ALA A 133 -62.32 18.52 55.61
N SER A 134 -63.31 17.66 55.33
CA SER A 134 -63.13 16.48 54.46
C SER A 134 -62.90 16.86 53.00
N ASN A 135 -63.65 17.86 52.51
CA ASN A 135 -63.51 18.42 51.17
C ASN A 135 -62.16 19.12 50.98
N LEU A 136 -61.71 19.88 51.98
CA LEU A 136 -60.38 20.51 51.99
C LEU A 136 -59.26 19.47 51.90
N LEU A 137 -59.28 18.46 52.76
CA LEU A 137 -58.27 17.41 52.81
C LEU A 137 -58.20 16.63 51.48
N THR A 138 -59.36 16.35 50.89
CA THR A 138 -59.47 15.67 49.60
C THR A 138 -58.85 16.51 48.47
N ARG A 139 -59.12 17.82 48.42
CA ARG A 139 -58.53 18.75 47.44
C ARG A 139 -57.01 18.88 47.58
N LEU A 140 -56.51 18.98 48.81
CA LEU A 140 -55.07 19.03 49.08
C LEU A 140 -54.37 17.71 48.66
N ASN A 141 -55.00 16.57 48.90
CA ASN A 141 -54.47 15.29 48.46
C ASN A 141 -54.42 15.18 46.93
N TYR A 142 -55.47 15.60 46.22
CA TYR A 142 -55.48 15.62 44.76
C TYR A 142 -54.44 16.57 44.18
N LEU A 143 -54.26 17.76 44.76
CA LEU A 143 -53.22 18.70 44.33
C LEU A 143 -51.82 18.09 44.49
N ARG A 144 -51.54 17.44 45.62
CA ARG A 144 -50.28 16.73 45.86
C ARG A 144 -50.04 15.64 44.83
N ILE A 145 -51.05 14.82 44.53
CA ILE A 145 -50.96 13.76 43.52
C ILE A 145 -50.68 14.35 42.13
N ALA A 146 -51.37 15.43 41.76
CA ALA A 146 -51.17 16.12 40.48
C ALA A 146 -49.74 16.68 40.35
N GLN A 147 -49.24 17.37 41.37
CA GLN A 147 -47.87 17.90 41.39
C GLN A 147 -46.81 16.79 41.30
N ALA A 148 -47.02 15.67 42.00
CA ALA A 148 -46.12 14.52 41.92
C ALA A 148 -46.11 13.89 40.52
N HIS A 149 -47.28 13.82 39.87
CA HIS A 149 -47.39 13.33 38.50
C HIS A 149 -46.72 14.28 37.50
N ASP A 150 -46.92 15.59 37.61
CA ASP A 150 -46.29 16.57 36.73
C ASP A 150 -44.76 16.56 36.86
N LYS A 151 -44.25 16.44 38.08
CA LYS A 151 -42.81 16.27 38.32
C LYS A 151 -42.28 14.98 37.68
N ARG A 152 -43.00 13.87 37.78
CA ARG A 152 -42.64 12.62 37.10
C ARG A 152 -42.63 12.80 35.58
N LEU A 153 -43.64 13.46 35.02
CA LEU A 153 -43.75 13.70 33.59
C LEU A 153 -42.55 14.49 33.03
N ILE A 154 -42.05 15.48 33.77
CA ILE A 154 -40.83 16.23 33.40
C ILE A 154 -39.62 15.30 33.34
N TYR A 155 -39.44 14.42 34.34
CA TYR A 155 -38.35 13.45 34.32
C TYR A 155 -38.48 12.45 33.17
N ASP A 156 -39.70 11.97 32.88
CA ASP A 156 -39.96 11.04 31.79
C ASP A 156 -39.62 11.67 30.43
N VAL A 157 -39.96 12.95 30.21
CA VAL A 157 -39.56 13.70 29.00
C VAL A 157 -38.03 13.82 28.91
N GLN A 158 -37.37 14.19 30.01
CA GLN A 158 -35.92 14.33 30.03
C GLN A 158 -35.21 13.00 29.72
N GLN A 159 -35.69 11.90 30.29
CA GLN A 159 -35.15 10.57 30.03
C GLN A 159 -35.38 10.15 28.56
N ALA A 160 -36.61 10.30 28.05
CA ALA A 160 -36.93 9.99 26.65
C ALA A 160 -36.07 10.80 25.66
N LYS A 161 -35.80 12.08 25.97
CA LYS A 161 -34.90 12.93 25.19
C LYS A 161 -33.47 12.39 25.19
N ASN A 162 -32.94 12.03 26.37
CA ASN A 162 -31.60 11.48 26.48
C ASN A 162 -31.45 10.16 25.70
N ASP A 163 -32.43 9.26 25.83
CA ASP A 163 -32.43 7.98 25.12
C ASP A 163 -32.47 8.17 23.59
N TYR A 164 -33.30 9.10 23.11
CA TYR A 164 -33.36 9.49 21.70
C TYR A 164 -32.01 10.02 21.21
N THR A 165 -31.40 10.97 21.92
CA THR A 165 -30.11 11.55 21.55
C THR A 165 -29.01 10.49 21.51
N ASN A 166 -28.92 9.63 22.53
CA ASN A 166 -27.93 8.55 22.57
C ASN A 166 -28.06 7.60 21.39
N GLN A 167 -29.29 7.19 21.02
CA GLN A 167 -29.48 6.33 19.86
C GLN A 167 -29.16 7.01 18.54
N LYS A 168 -29.46 8.31 18.43
CA LYS A 168 -29.10 9.11 17.26
C LYS A 168 -27.58 9.20 17.09
N ASP A 169 -26.83 9.40 18.18
CA ASP A 169 -25.37 9.45 18.13
C ASP A 169 -24.76 8.11 17.69
N ILE A 170 -25.28 6.99 18.19
CA ILE A 170 -24.88 5.64 17.77
C ILE A 170 -25.15 5.43 16.27
N TYR A 171 -26.33 5.83 15.79
CA TYR A 171 -26.70 5.74 14.39
C TYR A 171 -25.74 6.53 13.48
N GLU A 172 -25.43 7.77 13.83
CA GLU A 172 -24.50 8.61 13.07
C GLU A 172 -23.08 8.03 13.07
N ALA A 173 -22.62 7.49 14.20
CA ALA A 173 -21.32 6.81 14.27
C ALA A 173 -21.24 5.58 13.35
N LYS A 174 -22.30 4.75 13.32
CA LYS A 174 -22.38 3.58 12.43
C LYS A 174 -22.39 3.98 10.96
N LYS A 175 -23.14 5.03 10.59
CA LYS A 175 -23.13 5.60 9.24
C LYS A 175 -21.73 6.04 8.81
N LYS A 176 -21.02 6.80 9.66
CA LYS A 176 -19.63 7.22 9.38
C LYS A 176 -18.71 6.01 9.20
N LYS A 177 -18.89 4.95 9.99
CA LYS A 177 -18.11 3.72 9.84
C LYS A 177 -18.35 3.02 8.51
N ILE A 178 -19.61 2.94 8.04
CA ILE A 178 -19.93 2.38 6.72
C ILE A 178 -19.23 3.17 5.60
N GLU A 179 -19.29 4.51 5.63
CA GLU A 179 -18.63 5.33 4.61
C GLU A 179 -17.11 5.11 4.60
N SER A 180 -16.49 5.00 5.78
CA SER A 180 -15.07 4.63 5.88
C SER A 180 -14.78 3.24 5.30
N LEU A 181 -15.62 2.23 5.55
CA LEU A 181 -15.45 0.88 5.01
C LEU A 181 -15.64 0.83 3.49
N LYS A 182 -16.53 1.65 2.92
CA LYS A 182 -16.71 1.77 1.46
C LYS A 182 -15.47 2.34 0.78
N LEU A 183 -14.88 3.40 1.34
CA LEU A 183 -13.62 3.96 0.85
C LEU A 183 -12.48 2.94 0.90
N GLN A 184 -12.40 2.14 1.98
CA GLN A 184 -11.43 1.06 2.07
C GLN A 184 -11.68 -0.04 1.03
N LEU A 185 -12.95 -0.37 0.76
CA LEU A 185 -13.33 -1.37 -0.24
C LEU A 185 -12.91 -0.96 -1.65
N GLU A 186 -13.10 0.31 -2.01
CA GLU A 186 -12.62 0.88 -3.27
C GLU A 186 -11.09 0.79 -3.38
N ALA A 187 -10.37 1.21 -2.33
CA ALA A 187 -8.91 1.14 -2.29
C ALA A 187 -8.39 -0.30 -2.43
N TYR A 188 -8.99 -1.26 -1.71
CA TYR A 188 -8.63 -2.68 -1.84
C TYR A 188 -8.96 -3.25 -3.21
N SER A 189 -10.06 -2.83 -3.83
CA SER A 189 -10.44 -3.29 -5.17
C SER A 189 -9.43 -2.82 -6.22
N LYS A 190 -9.00 -1.56 -6.14
CA LYS A 190 -7.93 -1.03 -6.99
C LYS A 190 -6.60 -1.75 -6.74
N SER A 191 -6.25 -1.97 -5.47
CA SER A 191 -5.02 -2.69 -5.10
C SER A 191 -5.02 -4.13 -5.61
N LEU A 192 -6.16 -4.83 -5.54
CA LEU A 192 -6.31 -6.19 -6.02
C LEU A 192 -6.05 -6.28 -7.53
N GLU A 193 -6.58 -5.33 -8.30
CA GLU A 193 -6.38 -5.31 -9.74
C GLU A 193 -4.91 -5.05 -10.09
N GLN A 194 -4.26 -4.10 -9.40
CA GLN A 194 -2.83 -3.85 -9.59
C GLN A 194 -1.95 -5.05 -9.21
N GLN A 195 -2.31 -5.80 -8.16
CA GLN A 195 -1.61 -7.04 -7.78
C GLN A 195 -1.74 -8.12 -8.86
N LYS A 196 -2.92 -8.27 -9.46
CA LYS A 196 -3.15 -9.23 -10.56
C LYS A 196 -2.37 -8.85 -11.81
N ILE A 197 -2.39 -7.58 -12.20
CA ILE A 197 -1.61 -7.06 -13.33
C ILE A 197 -0.13 -7.29 -13.06
N ALA A 198 0.39 -6.94 -11.89
CA ALA A 198 1.79 -7.15 -11.55
C ALA A 198 2.21 -8.62 -11.61
N LYS A 199 1.36 -9.54 -11.14
CA LYS A 199 1.59 -10.99 -11.28
C LYS A 199 1.64 -11.41 -12.74
N GLN A 200 0.68 -10.96 -13.55
CA GLN A 200 0.63 -11.28 -14.98
C GLN A 200 1.86 -10.74 -15.71
N GLN A 201 2.28 -9.51 -15.43
CA GLN A 201 3.46 -8.90 -16.03
C GLN A 201 4.75 -9.59 -15.60
N LEU A 202 4.85 -10.07 -14.35
CA LEU A 202 5.98 -10.91 -13.93
C LEU A 202 6.05 -12.21 -14.73
N LEU A 203 4.91 -12.88 -14.94
CA LEU A 203 4.86 -14.10 -15.76
C LEU A 203 5.23 -13.84 -17.22
N ILE A 204 4.79 -12.71 -17.79
CA ILE A 204 5.16 -12.29 -19.15
C ILE A 204 6.67 -12.02 -19.24
N ALA A 205 7.21 -11.18 -18.35
CA ALA A 205 8.62 -10.80 -18.33
C ALA A 205 9.56 -12.01 -18.14
N THR A 206 9.11 -13.00 -17.37
CA THR A 206 9.87 -14.22 -17.09
C THR A 206 9.54 -15.37 -18.03
N GLN A 207 8.56 -15.20 -18.93
CA GLN A 207 8.01 -16.28 -19.77
C GLN A 207 7.56 -17.51 -18.95
N ALA A 208 7.18 -17.30 -17.70
CA ALA A 208 6.92 -18.34 -16.70
C ALA A 208 8.09 -19.33 -16.50
N ASP A 209 9.33 -18.89 -16.76
CA ASP A 209 10.54 -19.70 -16.73
C ASP A 209 11.50 -19.21 -15.63
N GLU A 210 11.96 -20.15 -14.79
CA GLU A 210 12.87 -19.86 -13.67
C GLU A 210 14.24 -19.39 -14.16
N ALA A 211 14.76 -19.93 -15.26
CA ALA A 211 16.07 -19.52 -15.77
C ALA A 211 16.05 -18.06 -16.24
N THR A 212 14.97 -17.64 -16.91
CA THR A 212 14.73 -16.26 -17.33
C THR A 212 14.60 -15.33 -16.11
N TYR A 213 13.87 -15.74 -15.07
CA TYR A 213 13.78 -14.99 -13.82
C TYR A 213 15.15 -14.80 -13.14
N GLN A 214 15.96 -15.86 -13.04
CA GLN A 214 17.30 -15.76 -12.46
C GLN A 214 18.25 -14.92 -13.31
N GLN A 215 18.09 -14.90 -14.64
CA GLN A 215 18.84 -14.02 -15.53
C GLN A 215 18.49 -12.55 -15.31
N LEU A 216 17.21 -12.19 -15.18
CA LEU A 216 16.79 -10.83 -14.85
C LEU A 216 17.31 -10.38 -13.48
N LEU A 217 17.29 -11.27 -12.47
CA LEU A 217 17.90 -11.00 -11.17
C LEU A 217 19.40 -10.76 -11.27
N ALA A 218 20.11 -11.54 -12.10
CA ALA A 218 21.54 -11.37 -12.31
C ALA A 218 21.86 -10.05 -13.03
N GLN A 219 21.06 -9.69 -14.03
CA GLN A 219 21.15 -8.42 -14.75
C GLN A 219 21.02 -7.23 -13.79
N ALA A 220 19.93 -7.16 -13.02
CA ALA A 220 19.69 -6.06 -12.07
C ALA A 220 20.79 -5.95 -10.99
N ARG A 221 21.39 -7.09 -10.59
CA ARG A 221 22.54 -7.12 -9.67
C ARG A 221 23.81 -6.57 -10.34
N ALA A 222 24.05 -6.92 -11.60
CA ALA A 222 25.23 -6.48 -12.34
C ALA A 222 25.20 -4.97 -12.62
N GLU A 223 24.05 -4.44 -13.04
CA GLU A 223 23.85 -2.99 -13.25
C GLU A 223 24.15 -2.21 -11.96
N ARG A 224 23.54 -2.63 -10.84
CA ARG A 224 23.87 -2.04 -9.53
C ARG A 224 25.35 -2.17 -9.18
N ALA A 225 25.96 -3.33 -9.41
CA ALA A 225 27.36 -3.54 -9.05
C ALA A 225 28.30 -2.59 -9.80
N VAL A 226 28.08 -2.35 -11.10
CA VAL A 226 28.85 -1.37 -11.87
C VAL A 226 28.73 0.03 -11.26
N VAL A 227 27.49 0.44 -11.02
CA VAL A 227 27.12 1.77 -10.53
C VAL A 227 27.72 2.08 -9.15
N PHE A 228 27.85 1.06 -8.29
CA PHE A 228 28.44 1.17 -6.96
C PHE A 228 29.95 0.81 -6.93
N GLY A 229 30.66 0.93 -8.06
CA GLY A 229 32.12 0.87 -8.12
C GLY A 229 32.71 -0.55 -8.23
N GLY A 230 31.89 -1.55 -8.57
CA GLY A 230 32.36 -2.92 -8.81
C GLY A 230 33.01 -3.15 -10.18
N GLY A 231 32.85 -2.21 -11.12
CA GLY A 231 33.43 -2.29 -12.45
C GLY A 231 34.91 -1.91 -12.49
N ILE A 232 35.63 -2.42 -13.49
CA ILE A 232 36.99 -1.96 -13.83
C ILE A 232 36.88 -1.14 -15.10
N ASP A 233 37.29 0.14 -15.04
CA ASP A 233 37.30 1.05 -16.18
C ASP A 233 38.66 1.73 -16.36
N SER A 234 38.88 2.20 -17.59
CA SER A 234 40.06 2.96 -17.98
C SER A 234 39.64 4.20 -18.76
N TYR A 235 40.35 5.30 -18.54
CA TYR A 235 40.21 6.51 -19.33
C TYR A 235 40.52 6.21 -20.80
N LEU A 236 39.70 6.71 -21.71
CA LEU A 236 39.87 6.54 -23.14
C LEU A 236 40.23 7.86 -23.82
N ARG A 237 39.35 8.87 -23.68
CA ARG A 237 39.50 10.18 -24.33
C ARG A 237 38.52 11.21 -23.76
N ASP A 238 38.77 12.47 -24.06
CA ASP A 238 37.77 13.52 -23.90
C ASP A 238 36.69 13.39 -25.00
N VAL A 239 35.46 13.73 -24.64
CA VAL A 239 34.28 13.72 -25.53
C VAL A 239 33.55 15.04 -25.43
N ASN A 240 33.01 15.50 -26.55
CA ASN A 240 32.03 16.58 -26.59
C ASN A 240 30.60 16.03 -26.52
N GLN A 241 29.65 16.87 -26.12
CA GLN A 241 28.23 16.55 -26.24
C GLN A 241 27.89 16.12 -27.67
N GLY A 242 27.18 14.99 -27.81
CA GLY A 242 26.77 14.43 -29.10
C GLY A 242 27.79 13.52 -29.77
N ASP A 243 29.04 13.46 -29.27
CA ASP A 243 30.04 12.52 -29.77
C ASP A 243 29.58 11.08 -29.55
N THR A 244 29.83 10.22 -30.54
CA THR A 244 29.63 8.76 -30.39
C THR A 244 30.61 8.22 -29.37
N ILE A 245 30.09 7.59 -28.31
CA ILE A 245 30.88 6.99 -27.22
C ILE A 245 30.82 5.47 -27.22
N GLY A 246 29.97 4.87 -28.04
CA GLY A 246 29.85 3.42 -28.13
C GLY A 246 28.60 3.00 -28.85
N PHE A 247 28.29 1.71 -28.72
CA PHE A 247 27.11 1.09 -29.30
C PHE A 247 26.40 0.22 -28.27
N ILE A 248 25.08 0.13 -28.33
CA ILE A 248 24.28 -0.81 -27.55
C ILE A 248 24.83 -2.23 -27.82
N ALA A 249 25.20 -2.91 -26.74
CA ALA A 249 25.73 -4.26 -26.81
C ALA A 249 24.61 -5.23 -27.17
N SER A 250 24.86 -6.09 -28.16
CA SER A 250 23.94 -7.18 -28.45
C SER A 250 24.04 -8.25 -27.36
N ARG A 251 22.99 -9.07 -27.23
CA ARG A 251 22.97 -10.20 -26.29
C ARG A 251 24.17 -11.15 -26.46
N SER A 252 24.66 -11.32 -27.68
CA SER A 252 25.82 -12.17 -27.97
C SER A 252 27.13 -11.63 -27.41
N VAL A 253 27.22 -10.31 -27.14
CA VAL A 253 28.42 -9.66 -26.61
C VAL A 253 28.44 -9.67 -25.07
N SER A 254 27.25 -9.61 -24.44
CA SER A 254 27.09 -9.63 -22.97
C SER A 254 26.21 -10.80 -22.49
N PRO A 255 26.53 -12.07 -22.84
CA PRO A 255 25.72 -13.20 -22.43
C PRO A 255 25.61 -13.27 -20.90
N GLY A 256 24.41 -13.59 -20.42
CA GLY A 256 24.15 -13.72 -18.97
C GLY A 256 24.17 -12.43 -18.15
N CYS A 257 24.41 -11.28 -18.77
CA CYS A 257 24.27 -9.95 -18.14
C CYS A 257 23.03 -9.19 -18.59
N SER A 258 22.43 -9.60 -19.70
CA SER A 258 21.22 -8.98 -20.27
C SER A 258 20.39 -10.00 -21.04
N LEU A 259 19.06 -9.84 -21.01
CA LEU A 259 18.14 -10.62 -21.85
C LEU A 259 17.99 -10.09 -23.29
N GLY A 260 18.35 -8.83 -23.53
CA GLY A 260 18.13 -8.16 -24.82
C GLY A 260 18.99 -6.90 -25.00
N ALA A 261 19.12 -6.44 -26.24
CA ALA A 261 19.82 -5.20 -26.53
C ALA A 261 18.97 -4.01 -26.02
N HIS A 262 19.55 -3.19 -25.15
CA HIS A 262 19.01 -1.92 -24.68
C HIS A 262 20.16 -1.11 -24.08
N LEU A 263 19.96 0.19 -23.91
CA LEU A 263 20.79 1.07 -23.10
C LEU A 263 20.14 1.26 -21.74
N HIS A 264 20.90 1.06 -20.68
CA HIS A 264 20.53 1.53 -19.35
C HIS A 264 21.29 2.83 -19.07
N PHE A 265 20.57 3.94 -18.91
CA PHE A 265 21.13 5.27 -18.70
C PHE A 265 20.90 5.76 -17.28
N GLU A 266 21.99 6.06 -16.57
CA GLU A 266 21.95 6.57 -15.20
C GLU A 266 22.73 7.88 -15.05
N VAL A 267 22.27 8.73 -14.13
CA VAL A 267 22.93 9.98 -13.75
C VAL A 267 23.30 9.92 -12.27
N GLN A 268 24.55 10.28 -11.95
CA GLN A 268 25.02 10.48 -10.59
C GLN A 268 25.57 11.89 -10.40
N LYS A 269 25.39 12.42 -9.20
CA LYS A 269 25.98 13.69 -8.74
C LYS A 269 26.74 13.42 -7.46
N ASP A 270 28.05 13.67 -7.46
CA ASP A 270 28.91 13.49 -6.28
C ASP A 270 28.73 12.10 -5.62
N GLY A 271 28.60 11.05 -6.44
CA GLY A 271 28.40 9.66 -6.02
C GLY A 271 26.97 9.29 -5.61
N SER A 272 26.01 10.22 -5.64
CA SER A 272 24.61 9.96 -5.34
C SER A 272 23.78 9.81 -6.62
N ILE A 273 23.01 8.72 -6.71
CA ILE A 273 22.06 8.46 -7.81
C ILE A 273 21.05 9.59 -7.91
N GLN A 274 20.83 10.06 -9.13
CA GLN A 274 19.85 11.09 -9.46
C GLN A 274 18.79 10.53 -10.40
N ASN A 275 17.59 11.13 -10.38
CA ASN A 275 16.54 10.81 -11.35
C ASN A 275 16.91 11.37 -12.74
N PRO A 276 17.15 10.53 -13.76
CA PRO A 276 17.53 11.00 -15.10
C PRO A 276 16.48 11.91 -15.76
N ASN A 277 15.22 11.80 -15.36
CA ASN A 277 14.13 12.67 -15.84
C ASN A 277 14.38 14.17 -15.54
N ASN A 278 15.17 14.49 -14.51
CA ASN A 278 15.50 15.87 -14.16
C ASN A 278 16.57 16.47 -15.09
N TYR A 279 17.23 15.63 -15.91
CA TYR A 279 18.35 16.03 -16.75
C TYR A 279 18.01 15.92 -18.22
N LEU A 280 17.33 14.86 -18.65
CA LEU A 280 16.95 14.66 -20.04
C LEU A 280 15.91 15.69 -20.50
N LYS A 281 16.10 16.21 -21.71
CA LYS A 281 15.15 17.13 -22.34
C LYS A 281 13.87 16.44 -22.78
N SER A 282 12.78 17.21 -22.86
CA SER A 282 11.55 16.74 -23.48
C SER A 282 11.80 16.31 -24.93
N ALA A 283 11.30 15.13 -25.30
CA ALA A 283 11.47 14.52 -26.61
C ALA A 283 10.29 13.60 -26.92
N ASN A 284 10.17 13.20 -28.19
CA ASN A 284 9.20 12.19 -28.59
C ASN A 284 9.79 10.80 -28.30
N PHE A 285 9.07 10.01 -27.51
CA PHE A 285 9.39 8.62 -27.22
C PHE A 285 8.11 7.77 -27.25
N SER A 286 8.28 6.47 -27.45
CA SER A 286 7.23 5.48 -27.24
C SER A 286 7.62 4.51 -26.14
N TYR A 287 6.66 3.79 -25.58
CA TYR A 287 6.93 2.67 -24.68
C TYR A 287 6.84 1.36 -25.49
N ASP A 288 7.66 0.37 -25.16
CA ASP A 288 7.50 -1.00 -25.69
C ASP A 288 6.35 -1.76 -24.98
N TYR A 289 5.77 -1.16 -23.94
CA TYR A 289 4.61 -1.63 -23.19
C TYR A 289 3.41 -0.69 -23.25
N GLY A 290 2.21 -1.24 -23.05
CA GLY A 290 0.96 -0.49 -22.97
C GLY A 290 0.79 0.29 -21.66
N SER A 291 -0.20 1.19 -21.64
CA SER A 291 -0.54 2.00 -20.45
C SER A 291 -1.04 1.18 -19.26
N ASP A 292 -1.53 -0.03 -19.52
CA ASP A 292 -1.88 -1.03 -18.51
C ASP A 292 -0.66 -1.52 -17.71
N SER A 293 0.54 -1.33 -18.24
CA SER A 293 1.80 -1.83 -17.67
C SER A 293 2.66 -0.73 -17.05
N TYR A 294 2.17 0.52 -17.00
CA TYR A 294 2.88 1.67 -16.43
C TYR A 294 3.24 1.48 -14.96
N SER A 295 2.39 0.84 -14.16
CA SER A 295 2.71 0.55 -12.76
C SER A 295 3.79 -0.54 -12.61
N TYR A 296 4.00 -1.36 -13.65
CA TYR A 296 4.97 -2.45 -13.64
C TYR A 296 6.34 -2.03 -14.17
N TYR A 297 6.41 -1.32 -15.30
CA TYR A 297 7.68 -0.90 -15.91
C TYR A 297 8.05 0.57 -15.62
N GLY A 298 7.15 1.34 -15.03
CA GLY A 298 7.36 2.76 -14.75
C GLY A 298 7.00 3.66 -15.93
N THR A 299 7.07 4.97 -15.71
CA THR A 299 6.89 5.99 -16.74
C THR A 299 8.01 7.02 -16.64
N ILE A 300 8.18 7.82 -17.68
CA ILE A 300 9.16 8.90 -17.72
C ILE A 300 8.47 10.25 -17.94
N ASN A 301 9.08 11.30 -17.40
CA ASN A 301 8.65 12.69 -17.53
C ASN A 301 9.89 13.61 -17.58
N PRO A 302 10.63 13.60 -18.69
CA PRO A 302 11.85 14.38 -18.86
C PRO A 302 11.59 15.89 -18.80
N SER A 303 12.43 16.62 -18.07
CA SER A 303 12.24 18.05 -17.76
C SER A 303 13.53 18.87 -17.72
N GLY A 304 14.67 18.28 -18.09
CA GLY A 304 15.96 18.96 -18.13
C GLY A 304 16.36 19.43 -19.53
N ASP A 305 17.67 19.60 -19.75
CA ASP A 305 18.24 20.16 -20.99
C ASP A 305 19.22 19.22 -21.71
N PHE A 306 19.54 18.06 -21.13
CA PHE A 306 20.47 17.11 -21.71
C PHE A 306 19.86 16.48 -22.95
N THR A 307 20.65 16.39 -24.02
CA THR A 307 20.29 15.59 -25.19
C THR A 307 20.21 14.12 -24.82
N TRP A 308 19.30 13.40 -25.46
CA TRP A 308 19.18 11.97 -25.28
C TRP A 308 20.43 11.23 -25.75
N PRO A 309 20.82 10.13 -25.07
CA PRO A 309 22.00 9.35 -25.42
C PRO A 309 21.81 8.49 -26.68
N LEU A 310 20.58 8.34 -27.16
CA LEU A 310 20.22 7.59 -28.38
C LEU A 310 19.61 8.51 -29.43
N ASN A 311 19.60 8.03 -30.68
CA ASN A 311 18.89 8.69 -31.78
C ASN A 311 17.38 8.38 -31.72
N GLU A 312 16.55 9.29 -32.22
CA GLU A 312 15.13 9.02 -32.41
C GLU A 312 14.89 7.97 -33.52
N PRO A 313 13.82 7.15 -33.44
CA PRO A 313 12.85 7.09 -32.35
C PRO A 313 13.42 6.41 -31.10
N ILE A 314 13.10 6.96 -29.92
CA ILE A 314 13.48 6.42 -28.62
C ILE A 314 12.33 5.56 -28.10
N ILE A 315 12.65 4.33 -27.71
CA ILE A 315 11.70 3.36 -27.16
C ILE A 315 12.08 3.12 -25.70
N ILE A 316 11.21 3.44 -24.76
CA ILE A 316 11.43 3.20 -23.34
C ILE A 316 10.98 1.79 -22.98
N THR A 317 11.87 1.04 -22.34
CA THR A 317 11.63 -0.32 -21.88
C THR A 317 11.53 -0.42 -20.35
N GLN A 318 12.06 0.58 -19.63
CA GLN A 318 11.86 0.73 -18.19
C GLN A 318 12.11 2.17 -17.72
N GLY A 319 11.23 2.68 -16.85
CA GLY A 319 11.38 3.98 -16.20
C GLY A 319 12.24 3.92 -14.94
N TYR A 320 12.69 5.09 -14.47
CA TYR A 320 13.37 5.24 -13.19
C TYR A 320 12.40 5.08 -12.00
N GLY A 321 12.89 4.54 -10.87
CA GLY A 321 12.18 4.57 -9.59
C GLY A 321 11.61 3.22 -9.12
N SER A 322 10.65 3.26 -8.19
CA SER A 322 10.01 2.07 -7.63
C SER A 322 8.72 1.73 -8.40
N HIS A 323 8.78 0.67 -9.20
CA HIS A 323 7.66 0.08 -9.94
C HIS A 323 7.70 -1.46 -9.82
N GLY A 324 6.69 -2.16 -10.34
CA GLY A 324 6.54 -3.61 -10.13
C GLY A 324 7.76 -4.45 -10.54
N PHE A 325 8.36 -4.17 -11.69
CA PHE A 325 9.61 -4.82 -12.12
C PHE A 325 10.75 -4.52 -11.14
N ALA A 326 10.95 -3.25 -10.77
CA ALA A 326 12.02 -2.86 -9.85
C ALA A 326 11.91 -3.59 -8.51
N GLN A 327 10.70 -3.72 -7.97
CA GLN A 327 10.41 -4.41 -6.71
C GLN A 327 10.70 -5.91 -6.75
N ASN A 328 10.56 -6.54 -7.92
CA ASN A 328 10.87 -7.96 -8.11
C ASN A 328 12.38 -8.21 -8.22
N PHE A 329 13.08 -7.39 -9.02
CA PHE A 329 14.44 -7.72 -9.47
C PHE A 329 15.56 -6.94 -8.75
N TYR A 330 15.33 -5.66 -8.42
CA TYR A 330 16.36 -4.81 -7.84
C TYR A 330 16.36 -4.91 -6.31
N SER A 331 17.55 -4.98 -5.73
CA SER A 331 17.70 -4.81 -4.28
C SER A 331 17.17 -3.43 -3.89
N GLY A 332 16.38 -3.33 -2.82
CA GLY A 332 15.72 -2.08 -2.42
C GLY A 332 14.52 -1.65 -3.28
N GLY A 333 14.18 -2.39 -4.34
CA GLY A 333 12.97 -2.18 -5.14
C GLY A 333 12.95 -0.91 -5.98
N VAL A 334 14.12 -0.39 -6.36
CA VAL A 334 14.28 0.84 -7.13
C VAL A 334 15.19 0.60 -8.32
N HIS A 335 14.72 0.96 -9.51
CA HIS A 335 15.51 1.07 -10.72
C HIS A 335 16.22 2.43 -10.76
N THR A 336 17.53 2.44 -11.01
CA THR A 336 18.39 3.61 -10.82
C THR A 336 18.61 4.42 -12.11
N GLY A 337 18.19 3.87 -13.25
CA GLY A 337 18.32 4.50 -14.56
C GLY A 337 17.01 4.54 -15.33
N ILE A 338 17.12 4.81 -16.63
CA ILE A 338 16.05 4.60 -17.62
C ILE A 338 16.60 3.60 -18.63
N ASP A 339 15.83 2.54 -18.89
CA ASP A 339 16.15 1.58 -19.94
C ASP A 339 15.44 1.99 -21.22
N MET A 340 16.20 2.01 -22.31
CA MET A 340 15.73 2.49 -23.60
C MET A 340 16.42 1.78 -24.76
N ASP A 341 15.78 1.79 -25.91
CA ASP A 341 16.32 1.29 -27.16
C ASP A 341 16.01 2.27 -28.30
N SER A 342 16.65 2.06 -29.45
CA SER A 342 16.48 2.85 -30.66
C SER A 342 16.73 1.98 -31.90
N SER A 343 16.21 2.41 -33.05
CA SER A 343 16.55 1.79 -34.34
C SER A 343 18.04 1.89 -34.68
N SER A 344 18.78 2.81 -34.03
CA SER A 344 20.22 2.96 -34.14
C SER A 344 20.90 2.52 -32.84
N PRO A 345 21.88 1.61 -32.89
CA PRO A 345 22.59 1.19 -31.69
C PRO A 345 23.57 2.25 -31.18
N THR A 346 23.75 3.37 -31.88
CA THR A 346 24.75 4.39 -31.55
C THR A 346 24.41 5.09 -30.23
N VAL A 347 25.35 5.07 -29.29
CA VAL A 347 25.27 5.77 -28.01
C VAL A 347 26.12 7.02 -28.06
N LYS A 348 25.56 8.15 -27.61
CA LYS A 348 26.19 9.47 -27.63
C LYS A 348 26.37 10.03 -26.22
N ALA A 349 27.43 10.81 -26.03
CA ALA A 349 27.62 11.57 -24.81
C ALA A 349 26.51 12.63 -24.65
N VAL A 350 25.79 12.61 -23.54
CA VAL A 350 24.73 13.60 -23.27
C VAL A 350 25.29 14.99 -22.94
N LYS A 351 26.56 15.06 -22.54
CA LYS A 351 27.31 16.26 -22.17
C LYS A 351 28.81 16.00 -22.32
N SER A 352 29.60 17.04 -22.60
CA SER A 352 31.06 16.94 -22.70
C SER A 352 31.70 16.46 -21.39
N GLY A 353 32.84 15.76 -21.48
CA GLY A 353 33.58 15.25 -20.32
C GLY A 353 34.63 14.22 -20.69
N LYS A 354 35.08 13.47 -19.69
CA LYS A 354 36.08 12.41 -19.82
C LYS A 354 35.41 11.04 -19.96
N LEU A 355 35.60 10.38 -21.10
CA LEU A 355 35.06 9.06 -21.36
C LEU A 355 35.96 7.97 -20.79
N TYR A 356 35.33 7.04 -20.08
CA TYR A 356 35.88 5.79 -19.58
C TYR A 356 35.09 4.64 -20.18
N GLY A 357 35.79 3.56 -20.53
CA GLY A 357 35.20 2.29 -20.92
C GLY A 357 35.56 1.23 -19.90
N GLY A 358 34.61 0.36 -19.57
CA GLY A 358 34.81 -0.65 -18.55
C GLY A 358 33.94 -1.88 -18.71
N SER A 359 34.16 -2.82 -17.80
CA SER A 359 33.33 -4.02 -17.71
C SER A 359 33.15 -4.52 -16.28
N TYR A 360 32.10 -5.29 -16.07
CA TYR A 360 31.83 -6.04 -14.85
C TYR A 360 31.55 -7.51 -15.19
N ASN A 361 32.12 -8.44 -14.42
CA ASN A 361 31.95 -9.86 -14.68
C ASN A 361 30.56 -10.33 -14.20
N CYS A 362 29.79 -10.94 -15.09
CA CYS A 362 28.59 -11.70 -14.73
C CYS A 362 28.91 -13.20 -14.72
N SER A 363 27.96 -14.00 -14.25
CA SER A 363 28.13 -15.46 -14.16
C SER A 363 28.54 -16.11 -15.50
N ASN A 364 28.08 -15.59 -16.64
CA ASN A 364 28.34 -16.14 -17.97
C ASN A 364 28.71 -15.07 -19.02
N GLY A 365 29.48 -14.05 -18.65
CA GLY A 365 29.91 -13.01 -19.59
C GLY A 365 30.38 -11.75 -18.89
N LYS A 366 30.39 -10.63 -19.63
CA LYS A 366 30.75 -9.31 -19.10
C LYS A 366 29.67 -8.29 -19.44
N LEU A 367 29.32 -7.47 -18.46
CA LEU A 367 28.52 -6.28 -18.65
C LEU A 367 29.47 -5.15 -19.01
N TYR A 368 29.48 -4.77 -20.29
CA TYR A 368 30.25 -3.63 -20.76
C TYR A 368 29.48 -2.33 -20.52
N TYR A 369 30.22 -1.27 -20.21
CA TYR A 369 29.65 0.04 -19.98
C TYR A 369 30.61 1.14 -20.41
N SER A 370 30.03 2.29 -20.73
CA SER A 370 30.72 3.56 -20.85
C SER A 370 30.33 4.46 -19.68
N LYS A 371 31.26 5.30 -19.24
CA LYS A 371 31.04 6.29 -18.19
C LYS A 371 31.66 7.62 -18.61
N VAL A 372 30.92 8.71 -18.51
CA VAL A 372 31.44 10.06 -18.76
C VAL A 372 31.43 10.84 -17.46
N ILE A 373 32.61 11.30 -17.03
CA ILE A 373 32.77 12.19 -15.88
C ILE A 373 32.78 13.62 -16.41
N HIS A 374 31.86 14.45 -15.91
CA HIS A 374 31.70 15.85 -16.30
C HIS A 374 32.38 16.78 -15.28
N ASP A 375 32.79 17.96 -15.72
CA ASP A 375 33.53 18.93 -14.90
C ASP A 375 32.74 19.47 -13.70
N ASP A 376 31.41 19.37 -13.74
CA ASP A 376 30.53 19.81 -12.67
C ASP A 376 30.25 18.72 -11.62
N GLY A 377 31.02 17.63 -11.57
CA GLY A 377 30.82 16.54 -10.59
C GLY A 377 29.65 15.61 -10.93
N LEU A 378 29.02 15.78 -12.10
CA LEU A 378 28.10 14.79 -12.65
C LEU A 378 28.88 13.64 -13.27
N THR A 379 28.34 12.44 -13.14
CA THR A 379 28.77 11.25 -13.88
C THR A 379 27.56 10.68 -14.60
N THR A 380 27.69 10.42 -15.90
CA THR A 380 26.66 9.70 -16.67
C THR A 380 27.15 8.31 -17.01
N TRP A 381 26.30 7.32 -16.76
CA TRP A 381 26.58 5.90 -16.97
C TRP A 381 25.73 5.38 -18.12
N TYR A 382 26.36 4.59 -18.98
CA TYR A 382 25.78 4.00 -20.17
C TYR A 382 26.08 2.51 -20.10
N LEU A 383 25.15 1.76 -19.52
CA LEU A 383 25.27 0.32 -19.28
C LEU A 383 24.78 -0.45 -20.51
N HIS A 384 25.25 -1.69 -20.65
CA HIS A 384 25.01 -2.53 -21.83
C HIS A 384 25.54 -1.90 -23.13
N THR A 385 26.74 -1.31 -23.08
CA THR A 385 27.36 -0.67 -24.25
C THR A 385 28.76 -1.18 -24.52
N VAL A 386 29.12 -1.35 -25.79
CA VAL A 386 30.52 -1.52 -26.22
C VAL A 386 31.10 -0.13 -26.50
N THR A 387 32.07 0.29 -25.71
CA THR A 387 32.70 1.61 -25.83
C THR A 387 33.54 1.69 -27.12
N ASN A 388 33.48 2.85 -27.80
CA ASN A 388 34.21 3.13 -29.04
C ASN A 388 35.57 3.78 -28.80
#